data_AF-A0A6L7G6C5-F1
#
_entry.id   AF-A0A6L7G6C5-F1
#
_cell.length_a   1.000
_cell.length_b   1.000
_cell.length_c   1.000
_cell.angle_alpha   90.00
_cell.angle_beta   90.00
_cell.angle_gamma   90.00
#
_symmetry.space_group_name_H-M   'P 1'
#
loop_
_entity.id
_entity.type
_entity.pdbx_description
1 polymer ?
#
loop_
_entity_poly.entity_id
_entity_poly.type
_entity_poly.pdbx_seq_one_letter_code
_entity_poly.pdbx_strand_id
1 'polypeptide(L)'
;MMTEFRPHMLPKVRSKRIMAAPNLILQRTGIMMPCTLRIASFLGERCSDPDTNVMAHLRGPGKGVSTKVSDLSAVCACHRCHQLLDQPSPRERKALELYPAAVSDRMLQAIFETQAILAAHEIITIPDAELI
;
A
#
# COMPACT_ATOMS: atom_id res chain seq x y z
N MET A 1 -27.18 -2.60 15.23
CA MET A 1 -27.80 -2.88 13.93
C MET A 1 -27.30 -1.83 12.94
N MET A 2 -26.35 -2.16 12.04
CA MET A 2 -25.94 -1.24 10.97
C MET A 2 -27.00 -1.29 9.88
N THR A 3 -27.97 -0.37 9.93
CA THR A 3 -29.15 -0.36 9.05
C THR A 3 -28.93 0.38 7.74
N GLU A 4 -27.73 0.90 7.45
CA GLU A 4 -27.42 1.50 6.15
C GLU A 4 -25.98 1.21 5.74
N PHE A 5 -25.77 0.26 4.83
CA PHE A 5 -24.47 -0.03 4.26
C PHE A 5 -24.06 1.11 3.32
N ARG A 6 -23.10 1.94 3.76
CA ARG A 6 -22.54 3.05 2.97
C ARG A 6 -21.09 2.70 2.59
N PRO A 7 -20.82 2.16 1.39
CA PRO A 7 -19.47 1.72 0.97
C PRO A 7 -18.41 2.83 1.03
N HIS A 8 -18.81 4.09 0.93
CA HIS A 8 -17.93 5.26 1.01
C HIS A 8 -17.65 5.70 2.46
N MET A 9 -18.40 5.19 3.45
CA MET A 9 -18.29 5.47 4.88
C MET A 9 -17.84 4.24 5.69
N LEU A 10 -17.22 3.25 5.06
CA LEU A 10 -16.68 2.09 5.77
C LEU A 10 -15.74 2.54 6.90
N PRO A 11 -15.76 1.89 8.08
CA PRO A 11 -14.81 2.17 9.16
C PRO A 11 -13.37 2.12 8.64
N LYS A 12 -12.60 3.16 8.95
CA LYS A 12 -11.25 3.33 8.41
C LYS A 12 -10.24 3.15 9.52
N VAL A 13 -9.36 2.18 9.36
CA VAL A 13 -8.23 2.04 10.27
C VAL A 13 -7.28 3.21 10.04
N ARG A 14 -6.94 3.90 11.13
CA ARG A 14 -5.97 5.00 11.18
C ARG A 14 -4.86 4.62 12.14
N SER A 15 -3.67 4.40 11.63
CA SER A 15 -2.54 3.91 12.40
C SER A 15 -1.25 4.64 12.01
N LYS A 16 -0.75 5.46 12.94
CA LYS A 16 0.57 6.07 12.82
C LYS A 16 1.68 5.01 12.70
N ARG A 17 1.50 3.84 13.33
CA ARG A 17 2.46 2.72 13.27
C ARG A 17 2.49 2.08 11.89
N ILE A 18 1.33 1.88 11.25
CA ILE A 18 1.30 1.39 9.87
C ILE A 18 2.01 2.41 8.98
N MET A 19 1.65 3.69 9.05
CA MET A 19 2.22 4.71 8.17
C MET A 19 3.73 4.94 8.38
N ALA A 20 4.25 4.68 9.58
CA ALA A 20 5.67 4.76 9.91
C ALA A 20 6.42 3.41 9.74
N ALA A 21 5.77 2.37 9.23
CA ALA A 21 6.32 1.01 9.22
C ALA A 21 7.71 0.88 8.56
N PRO A 22 8.01 1.52 7.41
CA PRO A 22 9.36 1.43 6.83
C PRO A 22 10.45 1.88 7.81
N ASN A 23 10.25 3.01 8.48
CA ASN A 23 11.19 3.56 9.46
C ASN A 23 11.25 2.71 10.74
N LEU A 24 10.10 2.22 11.24
CA LEU A 24 10.06 1.38 12.43
C LEU A 24 10.78 0.04 12.20
N ILE A 25 10.60 -0.56 11.02
CA ILE A 25 11.28 -1.80 10.64
C ILE A 25 12.78 -1.52 10.50
N LEU A 26 13.19 -0.45 9.82
CA LEU A 26 14.60 -0.04 9.74
C LEU A 26 15.24 0.11 11.12
N GLN A 27 14.58 0.81 12.05
CA GLN A 27 15.09 1.00 13.40
C GLN A 27 15.22 -0.32 14.18
N ARG A 28 14.33 -1.27 13.93
CA ARG A 28 14.32 -2.58 14.61
C ARG A 28 15.32 -3.57 14.02
N THR A 29 15.51 -3.58 12.71
CA THR A 29 16.25 -4.65 12.00
C THR A 29 17.54 -4.17 11.32
N GLY A 30 17.72 -2.85 11.17
CA GLY A 30 18.77 -2.28 10.33
C GLY A 30 18.49 -2.38 8.82
N ILE A 31 17.33 -2.92 8.42
CA ILE A 31 16.96 -3.14 7.02
C ILE A 31 15.63 -2.43 6.74
N MET A 32 15.61 -1.62 5.68
CA MET A 32 14.40 -0.92 5.26
C MET A 32 13.35 -1.91 4.71
N MET A 33 12.08 -1.67 5.02
CA MET A 33 10.97 -2.42 4.42
C MET A 33 11.05 -2.33 2.89
N PRO A 34 11.04 -3.43 2.13
CA PRO A 34 11.16 -3.37 0.67
C PRO A 34 9.92 -2.76 0.01
N CYS A 35 10.10 -2.16 -1.17
CA CYS A 35 8.99 -1.72 -2.02
C CYS A 35 8.20 -2.95 -2.47
N THR A 36 6.97 -3.10 -2.00
CA THR A 36 6.07 -4.20 -2.38
C THR A 36 5.31 -3.87 -3.66
N LEU A 37 5.08 -2.57 -3.93
CA LEU A 37 4.28 -2.10 -5.07
C LEU A 37 4.90 -2.46 -6.43
N ARG A 38 6.19 -2.16 -6.65
CA ARG A 38 6.98 -2.57 -7.83
C ARG A 38 6.34 -2.30 -9.21
N ILE A 39 5.43 -1.33 -9.32
CA ILE A 39 4.71 -1.03 -10.58
C ILE A 39 5.59 -0.39 -11.66
N ALA A 40 6.76 0.14 -11.31
CA ALA A 40 7.74 0.64 -12.27
C ALA A 40 8.20 -0.45 -13.27
N SER A 41 8.13 -1.73 -12.88
CA SER A 41 8.48 -2.86 -13.74
C SER A 41 7.63 -2.95 -15.02
N PHE A 42 6.38 -2.49 -14.99
CA PHE A 42 5.52 -2.43 -16.19
C PHE A 42 6.02 -1.45 -17.25
N LEU A 43 6.88 -0.51 -16.86
CA LEU A 43 7.52 0.44 -17.75
C LEU A 43 8.95 0.03 -18.14
N GLY A 44 9.40 -1.16 -17.69
CA GLY A 44 10.79 -1.61 -17.85
C GLY A 44 11.77 -0.85 -16.94
N GLU A 45 11.28 -0.15 -15.93
CA GLU A 45 12.08 0.66 -15.02
C GLU A 45 12.38 -0.05 -13.70
N ARG A 46 13.40 0.43 -12.98
CA ARG A 46 13.78 -0.08 -11.67
C ARG A 46 13.08 0.70 -10.55
N CYS A 47 12.97 0.07 -9.39
CA CYS A 47 12.60 0.78 -8.16
C CYS A 47 13.70 1.80 -7.79
N SER A 48 13.30 2.91 -7.19
CA SER A 48 14.21 3.82 -6.47
C SER A 48 14.85 3.14 -5.25
N ASP A 49 15.84 3.80 -4.67
CA ASP A 49 16.54 3.34 -3.48
C ASP A 49 15.58 3.07 -2.30
N PRO A 50 15.88 2.06 -1.46
CA PRO A 50 14.98 1.66 -0.37
C PRO A 50 14.71 2.77 0.65
N ASP A 51 15.64 3.68 0.88
CA ASP A 51 15.48 4.81 1.81
C ASP A 51 14.31 5.74 1.46
N THR A 52 13.84 5.68 0.21
CA THR A 52 12.67 6.41 -0.27
C THR A 52 11.33 5.71 0.01
N ASN A 53 11.35 4.53 0.65
CA ASN A 53 10.15 3.73 0.84
C ASN A 53 9.19 4.37 1.85
N VAL A 54 7.95 4.56 1.41
CA VAL A 54 6.85 5.13 2.19
C VAL A 54 5.61 4.26 2.09
N MET A 55 4.70 4.43 3.03
CA MET A 55 3.39 3.80 2.96
C MET A 55 2.46 4.63 2.07
N ALA A 56 2.13 4.08 0.91
CA ALA A 56 1.30 4.70 -0.11
C ALA A 56 -0.09 4.05 -0.14
N HIS A 57 -1.14 4.85 -0.09
CA HIS A 57 -2.51 4.36 -0.09
C HIS A 57 -2.95 3.96 -1.51
N LEU A 58 -3.33 2.70 -1.71
CA LEU A 58 -4.02 2.30 -2.94
C LEU A 58 -5.43 2.87 -2.99
N ARG A 59 -5.92 3.12 -4.21
CA ARG A 59 -7.33 3.48 -4.41
C ARG A 59 -8.19 2.25 -4.10
N GLY A 60 -9.16 2.40 -3.22
CA GLY A 60 -10.00 1.28 -2.80
C GLY A 60 -11.33 1.73 -2.20
N PRO A 61 -12.14 0.76 -1.72
CA PRO A 61 -13.41 1.03 -1.05
C PRO A 61 -13.26 2.02 0.10
N GLY A 62 -14.28 2.83 0.34
CA GLY A 62 -14.23 3.88 1.35
C GLY A 62 -13.47 5.15 0.92
N LYS A 63 -12.93 5.22 -0.31
CA LYS A 63 -12.48 6.50 -0.88
C LYS A 63 -13.70 7.34 -1.28
N GLY A 64 -13.80 8.55 -0.75
CA GLY A 64 -14.82 9.54 -1.12
C GLY A 64 -14.21 10.92 -1.31
N VAL A 65 -15.01 11.89 -1.73
CA VAL A 65 -14.56 13.30 -1.82
C VAL A 65 -14.09 13.75 -0.43
N SER A 66 -12.85 14.22 -0.34
CA SER A 66 -12.20 14.64 0.91
C SER A 66 -12.00 13.56 1.98
N THR A 67 -12.11 12.27 1.65
CA THR A 67 -11.86 11.20 2.63
C THR A 67 -10.73 10.27 2.20
N LYS A 68 -9.77 10.04 3.10
CA LYS A 68 -8.67 9.09 2.91
C LYS A 68 -9.22 7.65 2.94
N VAL A 69 -8.61 6.71 2.21
CA VAL A 69 -8.88 5.26 2.34
C VAL A 69 -8.32 4.72 3.66
N SER A 70 -8.61 3.48 4.05
CA SER A 70 -8.06 2.86 5.27
C SER A 70 -6.53 2.71 5.22
N ASP A 71 -5.82 2.83 6.35
CA ASP A 71 -4.37 2.58 6.37
C ASP A 71 -4.03 1.09 6.13
N LEU A 72 -5.01 0.19 6.32
CA LEU A 72 -4.87 -1.22 5.92
C LEU A 72 -4.79 -1.44 4.40
N SER A 73 -5.19 -0.46 3.59
CA SER A 73 -5.04 -0.51 2.13
C SER A 73 -3.77 0.21 1.65
N ALA A 74 -2.85 0.56 2.55
CA ALA A 74 -1.55 1.09 2.20
C ALA A 74 -0.59 -0.04 1.80
N VAL A 75 0.31 0.28 0.86
CA VAL A 75 1.41 -0.58 0.41
C VAL A 75 2.73 0.14 0.59
N CYS A 76 3.81 -0.60 0.78
CA CYS A 76 5.15 0.00 0.79
C CYS A 76 5.60 0.31 -0.65
N ALA A 77 5.89 1.58 -0.93
CA ALA A 77 6.26 2.06 -2.25
C ALA A 77 7.51 2.94 -2.15
N CYS A 78 8.51 2.66 -2.98
CA CYS A 78 9.63 3.58 -3.20
C CYS A 78 9.16 4.84 -3.94
N HIS A 79 10.01 5.88 -3.96
CA HIS A 79 9.69 7.15 -4.61
C HIS A 79 9.11 6.98 -6.02
N ARG A 80 9.77 6.18 -6.88
CA ARG A 80 9.31 5.98 -8.26
C ARG A 80 7.95 5.29 -8.36
N CYS A 81 7.74 4.21 -7.59
CA CYS A 81 6.47 3.50 -7.61
C CYS A 81 5.34 4.34 -7.00
N HIS A 82 5.65 5.14 -5.99
CA HIS A 82 4.70 6.07 -5.39
C HIS A 82 4.30 7.18 -6.38
N GLN A 83 5.25 7.76 -7.11
CA GLN A 83 4.97 8.75 -8.16
C GLN A 83 4.04 8.18 -9.24
N LEU A 84 4.31 6.95 -9.71
CA LEU A 84 3.49 6.28 -10.72
C LEU A 84 2.07 5.98 -10.24
N LEU A 85 1.89 5.72 -8.94
CA LEU A 85 0.58 5.48 -8.35
C LEU A 85 -0.24 6.78 -8.26
N ASP A 86 0.38 7.86 -7.80
CA ASP A 86 -0.33 9.09 -7.44
C ASP A 86 -0.47 10.07 -8.60
N GLN A 87 0.62 10.29 -9.34
CA GLN A 87 0.73 11.33 -10.37
C GLN A 87 1.51 10.85 -11.60
N PRO A 88 1.08 9.76 -12.27
CA PRO A 88 1.71 9.36 -13.52
C PRO A 88 1.48 10.42 -14.59
N SER A 89 2.53 10.70 -15.38
CA SER A 89 2.42 11.47 -16.61
C SER A 89 1.45 10.81 -17.59
N PRO A 90 0.92 11.54 -18.59
CA PRO A 90 0.00 10.97 -19.57
C PRO A 90 0.56 9.73 -20.30
N ARG A 91 1.87 9.72 -20.57
CA ARG A 91 2.53 8.58 -21.22
C ARG A 91 2.59 7.36 -20.31
N GLU A 92 3.01 7.53 -19.06
CA GLU A 92 3.10 6.44 -18.08
C GLU A 92 1.73 5.86 -17.78
N ARG A 93 0.72 6.72 -17.60
CA ARG A 93 -0.66 6.31 -17.42
C ARG A 93 -1.14 5.43 -18.57
N LYS A 94 -0.95 5.89 -19.81
CA LYS A 94 -1.32 5.12 -21.00
C LYS A 94 -0.63 3.77 -21.05
N ALA A 95 0.64 3.69 -20.66
CA ALA A 95 1.40 2.44 -20.64
C ALA A 95 0.87 1.47 -19.57
N LEU A 96 0.57 1.95 -18.35
CA LEU A 96 -0.04 1.14 -17.30
C LEU A 96 -1.45 0.65 -17.70
N GLU A 97 -2.20 1.48 -18.41
CA GLU A 97 -3.54 1.15 -18.94
C GLU A 97 -3.53 0.11 -20.08
N LEU A 98 -2.37 -0.23 -20.66
CA LEU A 98 -2.26 -1.34 -21.62
C LEU A 98 -2.45 -2.71 -20.95
N TYR A 99 -2.15 -2.81 -19.66
CA TYR A 99 -2.19 -4.07 -18.90
C TYR A 99 -2.98 -3.92 -17.59
N PRO A 100 -4.25 -3.47 -17.63
CA PRO A 100 -4.98 -3.06 -16.43
C PRO A 100 -5.19 -4.21 -15.44
N ALA A 101 -5.38 -5.44 -15.95
CA ALA A 101 -5.50 -6.64 -15.12
C ALA A 101 -4.19 -6.98 -14.39
N ALA A 102 -3.06 -6.94 -15.09
CA ALA A 102 -1.76 -7.22 -14.50
C ALA A 102 -1.33 -6.15 -13.49
N VAL A 103 -1.62 -4.88 -13.77
CA VAL A 103 -1.40 -3.78 -12.83
C VAL A 103 -2.27 -3.95 -11.58
N SER A 104 -3.55 -4.32 -11.74
CA SER A 104 -4.46 -4.58 -10.60
C SER A 104 -4.00 -5.78 -9.76
N ASP A 105 -3.58 -6.87 -10.40
CA ASP A 105 -3.02 -8.05 -9.73
C ASP A 105 -1.75 -7.70 -8.95
N ARG A 106 -0.85 -6.89 -9.53
CA ARG A 106 0.34 -6.39 -8.80
C ARG A 106 -0.04 -5.55 -7.58
N MET A 107 -1.03 -4.67 -7.70
CA MET A 107 -1.52 -3.88 -6.57
C MET A 107 -2.11 -4.78 -5.47
N LEU A 108 -2.87 -5.81 -5.83
CA LEU A 108 -3.43 -6.77 -4.88
C LEU A 108 -2.33 -7.55 -4.15
N GLN A 109 -1.36 -8.09 -4.89
CA GLN A 109 -0.23 -8.79 -4.30
C GLN A 109 0.61 -7.85 -3.40
N ALA A 110 0.78 -6.58 -3.78
CA ALA A 110 1.48 -5.61 -2.95
C ALA A 110 0.77 -5.36 -1.60
N ILE A 111 -0.57 -5.42 -1.55
CA ILE A 111 -1.33 -5.37 -0.28
C ILE A 111 -0.96 -6.58 0.57
N PHE A 112 -1.04 -7.79 0.01
CA PHE A 112 -0.76 -9.02 0.75
C PHE A 112 0.67 -9.06 1.28
N GLU A 113 1.65 -8.74 0.44
CA GLU A 113 3.07 -8.66 0.85
C GLU A 113 3.26 -7.64 1.96
N THR A 114 2.66 -6.45 1.82
CA THR A 114 2.77 -5.39 2.84
C THR A 114 2.18 -5.86 4.16
N GLN A 115 0.96 -6.40 4.14
CA GLN A 115 0.29 -6.86 5.36
C GLN A 115 1.02 -8.03 6.01
N ALA A 116 1.57 -8.96 5.23
CA ALA A 116 2.40 -10.05 5.74
C ALA A 116 3.65 -9.52 6.47
N ILE A 117 4.34 -8.53 5.89
CA ILE A 117 5.49 -7.88 6.53
C ILE A 117 5.06 -7.14 7.81
N LEU A 118 3.94 -6.41 7.77
CA LEU A 118 3.43 -5.69 8.94
C LEU A 118 3.06 -6.65 10.08
N ALA A 119 2.49 -7.82 9.79
CA ALA A 119 2.21 -8.85 10.76
C ALA A 119 3.51 -9.48 11.32
N ALA A 120 4.44 -9.84 10.43
CA ALA A 120 5.73 -10.44 10.82
C ALA A 120 6.58 -9.53 11.73
N HIS A 121 6.45 -8.21 11.59
CA HIS A 121 7.13 -7.23 12.44
C HIS A 121 6.26 -6.69 13.58
N GLU A 122 5.11 -7.32 13.87
CA GLU A 122 4.21 -6.96 14.98
C GLU A 122 3.76 -5.50 14.94
N ILE A 123 3.63 -4.95 13.72
CA ILE A 123 3.02 -3.64 13.47
C ILE A 123 1.50 -3.76 13.48
N ILE A 124 0.98 -4.85 12.91
CA ILE A 124 -0.41 -5.27 13.06
C ILE A 124 -0.42 -6.44 14.03
N THR A 125 -1.17 -6.30 15.11
CA THR A 125 -1.35 -7.32 16.14
C THR A 125 -2.82 -7.40 16.48
N ILE A 126 -3.37 -8.61 16.56
CA ILE A 126 -4.72 -8.85 17.09
C ILE A 126 -4.51 -9.66 18.37
N PRO A 127 -4.67 -9.04 19.56
CA PRO A 127 -4.56 -9.75 20.82
C PRO A 127 -5.51 -10.94 20.83
N ASP A 128 -5.04 -12.06 21.38
CA ASP A 128 -5.84 -13.27 21.58
C ASP A 128 -6.43 -13.88 20.30
N ALA A 129 -5.96 -13.47 19.12
CA ALA A 129 -6.41 -14.04 17.86
C ALA A 129 -5.70 -15.37 17.58
N GLU A 130 -6.50 -16.38 17.23
CA GLU A 130 -6.06 -17.62 16.64
C GLU A 130 -6.38 -17.59 15.13
N LEU A 131 -5.38 -17.88 14.30
CA LEU A 131 -5.62 -18.16 12.88
C LEU A 131 -6.15 -19.60 12.77
N ILE A 132 -7.47 -19.72 12.74
CA ILE A 132 -8.18 -21.00 12.49
C ILE A 132 -8.19 -21.37 11.01
#